data_AF-U6CP02-F1
#
_entry.id   AF-U6CP02-F1
#
_cell.length_a   1.000
_cell.length_b   1.000
_cell.length_c   1.000
_cell.angle_alpha   90.00
_cell.angle_beta   90.00
_cell.angle_gamma   90.00
#
_symmetry.space_group_name_H-M   'P 1'
#
loop_
_entity.id
_entity.type
_entity.pdbx_description
1 polymer ?
#
loop_
_entity_poly.entity_id
_entity_poly.type
_entity_poly.pdbx_seq_one_letter_code
_entity_poly.pdbx_strand_id
1 'polypeptide(L)'
;MNWKETLVFPPEVPISEKAKDLILRFCIDSENRIGNSGVEEIKSHPFFEGVDWGHIRERPAAIPIEIKSIDDTSNFDDFPESDILQPVPNTTEPDYKSKDWVFLNYTYKRFEGLTQRGSIPTYMKAGKL
;
A
#
# COMPACT_ATOMS: atom_id res chain seq x y z
N MET A 1 9.61 -3.67 -23.13
CA MET A 1 9.20 -2.26 -22.97
C MET A 1 10.47 -1.42 -22.92
N ASN A 2 10.71 -0.57 -23.93
CA ASN A 2 11.93 0.25 -24.04
C ASN A 2 11.78 1.60 -23.31
N TRP A 3 11.51 1.55 -22.01
CA TRP A 3 11.22 2.75 -21.23
C TRP A 3 12.35 3.79 -21.26
N LYS A 4 13.62 3.35 -21.44
CA LYS A 4 14.81 4.22 -21.58
C LYS A 4 14.73 5.16 -22.77
N GLU A 5 14.06 4.76 -23.84
CA GLU A 5 13.99 5.51 -25.10
C GLU A 5 12.65 6.24 -25.26
N THR A 6 11.65 5.87 -24.46
CA THR A 6 10.27 6.37 -24.60
C THR A 6 9.81 7.28 -23.47
N LEU A 7 10.60 7.46 -22.41
CA LEU A 7 10.28 8.40 -21.33
C LEU A 7 10.63 9.82 -21.74
N VAL A 8 9.59 10.61 -22.05
CA VAL A 8 9.72 12.01 -22.47
C VAL A 8 8.88 12.89 -21.55
N PHE A 9 9.45 14.02 -21.11
CA PHE A 9 8.72 15.03 -20.36
C PHE A 9 8.12 16.04 -21.36
N PRO A 10 6.78 16.21 -21.39
CA PRO A 10 6.15 17.17 -22.29
C PRO A 10 6.61 18.60 -22.00
N PRO A 11 7.05 19.38 -23.00
CA PRO A 11 7.55 20.74 -22.80
C PRO A 11 6.49 21.73 -22.30
N GLU A 12 5.21 21.44 -22.51
CA GLU A 12 4.08 22.27 -22.10
C GLU A 12 3.72 22.14 -20.61
N VAL A 13 4.19 21.09 -19.93
CA VAL A 13 3.89 20.86 -18.51
C VAL A 13 5.06 21.37 -17.66
N PRO A 14 4.87 22.44 -16.85
CA PRO A 14 5.94 22.95 -16.02
C PRO A 14 6.34 21.93 -14.96
N ILE A 15 7.61 21.55 -14.95
CA ILE A 15 8.19 20.64 -13.96
C ILE A 15 9.56 21.18 -13.52
N SER A 16 9.86 21.11 -12.22
CA SER A 16 11.17 21.52 -11.73
C SER A 16 12.26 20.50 -12.12
N GLU A 17 13.48 20.98 -12.35
CA GLU A 17 14.62 20.09 -12.64
C GLU A 17 14.85 19.05 -11.53
N LYS A 18 14.64 19.45 -10.26
CA LYS A 18 14.72 18.54 -9.11
C LYS A 18 13.67 17.42 -9.17
N ALA A 19 12.45 17.72 -9.60
CA ALA A 19 11.40 16.72 -9.76
C ALA A 19 11.69 15.78 -10.93
N LYS A 20 12.14 16.35 -12.06
CA LYS A 20 12.53 15.59 -13.25
C LYS A 20 13.68 14.61 -12.96
N ASP A 21 14.72 15.06 -12.26
CA ASP A 21 15.83 14.22 -11.82
C ASP A 21 15.34 13.06 -10.93
N LEU A 22 14.48 13.35 -9.94
CA LEU A 22 13.93 12.32 -9.06
C LEU A 22 13.13 11.26 -9.84
N ILE A 23 12.28 11.67 -10.78
CA ILE A 23 11.48 10.76 -11.62
C ILE A 23 12.41 9.87 -12.45
N LEU A 24 13.43 10.43 -13.09
CA LEU A 24 14.41 9.67 -13.88
C LEU A 24 15.19 8.66 -13.03
N ARG A 25 15.52 9.01 -11.78
CA ARG A 25 16.18 8.10 -10.84
C ARG A 25 15.28 6.98 -10.32
N PHE A 26 13.97 7.16 -10.34
CA PHE A 26 13.01 6.08 -10.05
C PHE A 26 12.75 5.20 -11.28
N CYS A 27 12.60 5.84 -12.44
CA CYS A 27 12.44 5.20 -13.73
C CYS A 27 13.80 4.77 -14.28
N ILE A 28 14.47 3.86 -13.56
CA ILE A 28 15.68 3.16 -14.00
C ILE A 28 15.62 1.67 -13.65
N ASP A 29 16.58 0.89 -14.16
CA ASP A 29 16.76 -0.53 -13.79
C ASP A 29 16.86 -0.68 -12.27
N SER A 30 16.40 -1.81 -11.74
CA SER A 30 16.27 -2.06 -10.30
C SER A 30 17.55 -1.78 -9.53
N GLU A 31 18.70 -2.17 -10.09
CA GLU A 31 20.00 -2.09 -9.44
C GLU A 31 20.48 -0.64 -9.26
N ASN A 32 20.01 0.26 -10.12
CA ASN A 32 20.41 1.67 -10.14
C ASN A 32 19.32 2.61 -9.59
N ARG A 33 18.16 2.07 -9.22
CA ARG A 33 17.03 2.86 -8.76
C ARG A 33 17.35 3.53 -7.42
N ILE A 34 17.05 4.82 -7.31
CA ILE A 34 17.15 5.51 -6.02
C ILE A 34 16.30 4.81 -4.96
N GLY A 35 16.86 4.57 -3.79
CA GLY A 35 16.25 3.77 -2.74
C GLY A 35 16.69 2.31 -2.74
N ASN A 36 17.48 1.85 -3.72
CA ASN A 36 18.00 0.48 -3.75
C ASN A 36 18.90 0.18 -2.55
N SER A 37 19.71 1.16 -2.09
CA SER A 37 20.51 1.02 -0.86
C SER A 37 19.74 1.42 0.41
N GLY A 38 18.46 1.80 0.28
CA GLY A 38 17.60 2.21 1.39
C GLY A 38 16.97 3.60 1.21
N VAL A 39 15.96 3.86 2.04
CA VAL A 39 15.09 5.06 1.93
C VAL A 39 15.83 6.38 2.11
N GLU A 40 17.00 6.39 2.75
CA GLU A 40 17.77 7.62 2.98
C GLU A 40 18.26 8.28 1.69
N GLU A 41 18.49 7.50 0.62
CA GLU A 41 18.79 8.05 -0.71
C GLU A 41 17.63 8.90 -1.23
N ILE A 42 16.40 8.46 -0.99
CA ILE A 42 15.19 9.18 -1.39
C ILE A 42 15.03 10.44 -0.52
N LYS A 43 15.15 10.31 0.80
CA LYS A 43 14.94 11.43 1.74
C LYS A 43 15.94 12.56 1.56
N SER A 44 17.18 12.24 1.18
CA SER A 44 18.26 13.20 0.95
C SER A 44 18.23 13.84 -0.43
N HIS A 45 17.32 13.43 -1.32
CA HIS A 45 17.22 13.99 -2.66
C HIS A 45 16.83 15.48 -2.63
N PRO A 46 17.45 16.36 -3.45
CA PRO A 46 17.19 17.80 -3.44
C PRO A 46 15.74 18.22 -3.68
N PHE A 47 14.92 17.35 -4.27
CA PHE A 47 13.48 17.54 -4.41
C PHE A 47 12.75 17.64 -3.06
N PHE A 48 13.22 16.93 -2.04
CA PHE A 48 12.65 16.93 -0.69
C PHE A 48 13.38 17.86 0.28
N GLU A 49 14.16 18.81 -0.24
CA GLU A 49 14.80 19.83 0.59
C GLU A 49 13.76 20.59 1.42
N GLY A 50 14.00 20.68 2.74
CA GLY A 50 13.07 21.31 3.69
C GLY A 50 11.93 20.43 4.18
N VAL A 51 11.85 19.16 3.75
CA VAL A 51 10.90 18.20 4.33
C VAL A 51 11.41 17.73 5.69
N ASP A 52 10.63 18.00 6.74
CA ASP A 52 10.82 17.40 8.05
C ASP A 52 10.17 16.01 8.08
N TRP A 53 10.99 14.99 7.82
CA TRP A 53 10.56 13.58 7.82
C TRP A 53 10.15 13.06 9.19
N GLY A 54 10.67 13.64 10.29
CA GLY A 54 10.36 13.20 11.65
C GLY A 54 8.94 13.57 12.07
N HIS A 55 8.51 14.78 11.69
CA HIS A 55 7.20 15.33 12.05
C HIS A 55 6.23 15.41 10.87
N ILE A 56 6.51 14.72 9.76
CA ILE A 56 5.68 14.79 8.54
C ILE A 56 4.21 14.42 8.80
N ARG A 57 3.94 13.53 9.75
CA ARG A 57 2.58 13.09 10.14
C ARG A 57 1.83 14.10 10.99
N GLU A 58 2.53 15.05 11.60
CA GLU A 58 1.96 16.09 12.46
C GLU A 58 1.56 17.33 11.66
N ARG A 59 2.13 17.48 10.46
CA ARG A 59 1.80 18.58 9.56
C ARG A 59 0.39 18.39 8.99
N PRO A 60 -0.39 19.48 8.82
CA PRO A 60 -1.66 19.40 8.14
C PRO A 60 -1.46 18.92 6.70
N ALA A 61 -2.38 18.10 6.21
CA ALA A 61 -2.38 17.68 4.81
C ALA A 61 -2.47 18.90 3.89
N ALA A 62 -1.71 18.90 2.80
CA ALA A 62 -1.74 19.99 1.82
C ALA A 62 -3.12 20.13 1.15
N ILE A 63 -3.84 19.02 1.01
CA ILE A 63 -5.19 18.97 0.46
C ILE A 63 -6.08 18.31 1.52
N PRO A 64 -6.94 19.07 2.21
CA PRO A 64 -7.93 18.49 3.11
C PRO A 64 -9.03 17.80 2.31
N ILE A 65 -9.53 16.68 2.83
CA ILE A 65 -10.65 15.95 2.25
C ILE A 65 -11.91 16.33 3.02
N GLU A 66 -12.97 16.70 2.29
CA GLU A 66 -14.29 16.92 2.89
C GLU A 66 -15.02 15.58 3.06
N ILE A 67 -15.56 15.36 4.25
CA ILE A 67 -16.31 14.15 4.61
C ILE A 67 -17.67 14.59 5.13
N LYS A 68 -18.75 14.19 4.47
CA LYS A 68 -20.12 14.60 4.78
C LYS A 68 -20.75 13.75 5.89
N SER A 69 -20.40 12.46 5.93
CA SER A 69 -20.93 11.48 6.89
C SER A 69 -19.97 10.30 7.06
N ILE A 70 -20.25 9.42 8.02
CA ILE A 70 -19.41 8.22 8.30
C ILE A 70 -19.41 7.19 7.16
N ASP A 71 -20.46 7.23 6.34
CA ASP A 71 -20.71 6.36 5.18
C ASP A 71 -20.54 7.10 3.84
N ASP A 72 -19.94 8.30 3.85
CA ASP A 72 -19.70 9.09 2.64
C ASP A 72 -18.69 8.39 1.71
N THR A 73 -19.15 7.97 0.53
CA THR A 73 -18.34 7.36 -0.52
C THR A 73 -17.98 8.32 -1.65
N SER A 74 -18.25 9.63 -1.52
CA SER A 74 -18.07 10.59 -2.63
C SER A 74 -16.61 10.88 -3.03
N ASN A 75 -15.66 10.41 -2.23
CA ASN A 75 -14.22 10.43 -2.55
C ASN A 75 -13.75 9.15 -3.29
N PHE A 76 -14.69 8.29 -3.72
CA PHE A 76 -14.45 7.08 -4.51
C PHE A 76 -15.22 7.14 -5.84
N ASP A 77 -14.72 6.43 -6.85
CA ASP A 77 -15.43 6.28 -8.13
C ASP A 77 -16.59 5.29 -8.00
N ASP A 78 -17.68 5.56 -8.73
CA ASP A 78 -18.78 4.60 -8.89
C ASP A 78 -18.40 3.55 -9.94
N PHE A 79 -18.36 2.28 -9.52
CA PHE A 79 -18.14 1.17 -10.43
C PHE A 79 -19.45 0.46 -10.74
N PRO A 80 -19.74 0.13 -12.01
CA PRO A 80 -20.90 -0.69 -12.34
C PRO A 80 -20.75 -2.08 -11.73
N GLU A 81 -21.88 -2.74 -11.45
CA GLU A 81 -21.88 -4.14 -11.06
C GLU A 81 -21.13 -4.98 -12.12
N SER A 82 -20.09 -5.69 -11.69
CA SER A 82 -19.31 -6.56 -12.56
C SER A 82 -19.74 -8.00 -12.38
N ASP A 83 -19.92 -8.72 -13.49
CA ASP A 83 -20.23 -10.15 -13.51
C ASP A 83 -19.15 -11.01 -12.81
N ILE A 84 -17.94 -10.48 -12.59
CA ILE A 84 -16.86 -11.15 -11.86
C ILE A 84 -17.21 -11.35 -10.37
N LEU A 85 -18.08 -10.50 -9.82
CA LEU A 85 -18.54 -10.58 -8.43
C LEU A 85 -19.76 -11.50 -8.27
N GLN A 86 -20.35 -11.97 -9.37
CA GLN A 86 -21.42 -12.94 -9.27
C GLN A 86 -20.84 -14.25 -8.73
N PRO A 87 -21.47 -14.84 -7.69
CA PRO A 87 -21.05 -16.13 -7.19
C PRO A 87 -21.10 -17.11 -8.36
N VAL A 88 -19.95 -17.58 -8.82
CA VAL A 88 -19.91 -18.70 -9.76
C VAL A 88 -20.59 -19.88 -9.06
N PRO A 89 -21.65 -20.47 -9.65
CA PRO A 89 -22.23 -21.68 -9.09
C PRO A 89 -21.11 -22.71 -8.96
N ASN A 90 -21.02 -23.37 -7.79
CA ASN A 90 -20.05 -24.43 -7.51
C ASN A 90 -20.27 -25.61 -8.48
N THR A 91 -19.84 -25.50 -9.72
CA THR A 91 -19.78 -26.61 -10.65
C THR A 91 -18.45 -27.32 -10.47
N THR A 92 -18.56 -28.60 -10.10
CA THR A 92 -17.54 -29.65 -10.03
C THR A 92 -16.86 -29.91 -8.66
N GLU A 93 -17.20 -31.10 -8.17
CA GLU A 93 -16.55 -32.00 -7.21
C GLU A 93 -16.38 -31.57 -5.74
N PRO A 94 -16.85 -32.41 -4.78
CA PRO A 94 -16.71 -32.18 -3.36
C PRO A 94 -15.29 -32.52 -2.87
N ASP A 95 -14.28 -31.75 -3.26
CA ASP A 95 -12.99 -31.79 -2.57
C ASP A 95 -13.04 -30.89 -1.33
N TYR A 96 -13.81 -31.34 -0.33
CA TYR A 96 -13.97 -30.68 0.97
C TYR A 96 -12.65 -30.57 1.76
N LYS A 97 -11.55 -31.17 1.30
CA LYS A 97 -10.26 -31.18 1.99
C LYS A 97 -9.21 -30.24 1.39
N SER A 98 -9.48 -29.54 0.29
CA SER A 98 -8.48 -28.65 -0.32
C SER A 98 -8.85 -27.16 -0.22
N LYS A 99 -10.16 -26.84 -0.31
CA LYS A 99 -10.63 -25.45 -0.39
C LYS A 99 -10.55 -24.65 0.90
N ASP A 100 -10.67 -25.27 2.07
CA ASP A 100 -10.69 -24.51 3.34
C ASP A 100 -9.29 -24.27 3.93
N TRP A 101 -8.31 -25.10 3.57
CA TRP A 101 -6.94 -24.97 4.10
C TRP A 101 -6.22 -23.74 3.58
N VAL A 102 -6.56 -23.25 2.38
CA VAL A 102 -5.96 -22.00 1.85
C VAL A 102 -6.38 -20.77 2.64
N PHE A 103 -7.44 -20.87 3.45
CA PHE A 103 -7.90 -19.82 4.37
C PHE A 103 -7.49 -20.06 5.82
N LEU A 104 -6.67 -21.10 6.10
CA LEU A 104 -6.14 -21.32 7.43
C LEU A 104 -5.34 -20.10 7.89
N ASN A 105 -5.64 -19.61 9.10
CA ASN A 105 -5.08 -18.37 9.68
C ASN A 105 -5.48 -17.05 8.98
N TYR A 106 -6.48 -17.07 8.08
CA TYR A 106 -7.01 -15.85 7.48
C TYR A 106 -7.67 -14.92 8.51
N THR A 107 -8.30 -15.50 9.54
CA THR A 107 -9.00 -14.72 10.57
C THR A 107 -8.03 -13.85 11.36
N TYR A 108 -8.19 -12.54 11.24
CA TYR A 108 -7.46 -11.54 12.02
C TYR A 108 -8.38 -10.87 13.04
N LYS A 109 -7.94 -10.80 14.30
CA LYS A 109 -8.65 -10.09 15.37
C LYS A 109 -7.68 -9.15 16.08
N ARG A 110 -7.84 -7.85 15.82
CA ARG A 110 -6.90 -6.79 16.27
C ARG A 110 -6.66 -6.74 17.77
N PHE A 111 -7.69 -7.03 18.59
CA PHE A 111 -7.65 -6.80 20.04
C PHE A 111 -7.58 -8.07 20.88
N GLU A 112 -7.56 -9.27 20.27
CA GLU A 112 -7.58 -10.51 21.05
C GLU A 112 -6.18 -11.06 21.39
N GLY A 113 -5.08 -10.42 20.96
CA GLY A 113 -3.70 -10.85 21.28
C GLY A 113 -3.30 -12.24 20.76
N LEU A 114 -4.24 -12.98 20.17
CA LEU A 114 -4.14 -14.35 19.68
C LEU A 114 -3.62 -14.45 18.24
N THR A 115 -3.47 -13.33 17.54
CA THR A 115 -2.82 -13.31 16.22
C THR A 115 -1.32 -13.54 16.38
N GLN A 116 -0.65 -14.22 15.45
CA GLN A 116 0.77 -14.62 15.51
C GLN A 116 1.78 -13.53 15.88
N ARG A 117 1.40 -12.24 15.84
CA ARG A 117 2.23 -11.08 16.22
C ARG A 117 1.95 -10.54 17.63
N GLY A 118 0.98 -11.09 18.34
CA GLY A 118 0.62 -10.72 19.71
C GLY A 118 1.34 -11.57 20.75
N SER A 119 1.71 -10.96 21.87
CA SER A 119 2.17 -11.71 23.04
C SER A 119 0.99 -12.53 23.57
N ILE A 120 1.17 -13.84 23.77
CA ILE A 120 0.14 -14.67 24.42
C ILE A 120 -0.21 -14.02 25.77
N PRO A 121 -1.48 -13.65 26.01
CA PRO A 121 -1.92 -13.08 27.28
C PRO A 121 -1.46 -13.93 28.46
N THR A 122 -0.90 -13.29 29.49
CA THR A 122 -0.27 -13.96 30.64
C THR A 122 -1.23 -14.89 31.40
N TYR A 123 -2.53 -14.62 31.39
CA TYR A 123 -3.53 -15.48 32.01
C TYR A 123 -3.66 -16.87 31.34
N MET A 124 -3.25 -17.02 30.08
CA MET A 124 -3.21 -18.33 29.40
C MET A 124 -1.97 -19.16 29.74
N LYS A 125 -0.97 -18.58 30.43
CA LYS A 125 0.23 -19.33 30.87
C LYS A 125 0.03 -20.06 32.21
N ALA A 126 -1.04 -19.77 32.95
CA ALA A 126 -1.28 -20.28 34.31
C ALA A 126 -2.10 -21.59 34.36
N GLY A 127 -2.08 -22.38 33.29
CA GLY A 127 -2.94 -23.57 33.13
C GLY A 127 -2.19 -24.90 32.95
N LYS A 128 -1.04 -25.09 33.62
CA LYS A 128 -0.44 -26.42 33.77
C LYS A 128 -0.16 -26.68 35.26
N LEU A 129 -1.10 -27.37 35.90
CA LEU A 129 -0.82 -28.33 36.96
C LEU A 129 -0.81 -29.72 36.32
#